data_AF-A0A0F8XSL9-F1
#
_entry.id   AF-A0A0F8XSL9-F1
#
_cell.length_a   1.000
_cell.length_b   1.000
_cell.length_c   1.000
_cell.angle_alpha   90.00
_cell.angle_beta   90.00
_cell.angle_gamma   90.00
#
_symmetry.space_group_name_H-M   'P 1'
#
loop_
_entity.id
_entity.type
_entity.pdbx_description
1 polymer ?
#
loop_
_entity_poly.entity_id
_entity_poly.type
_entity_poly.pdbx_seq_one_letter_code
_entity_poly.pdbx_strand_id
1 'polypeptide(L)'
;AEVFPPIEFIEEELRARKWTLEKLATKMGGDFNTNLCALEFLQCRDKGVRLGKEGADGLARAFGTSAEYWLNLEKAWIGEPIEEAKDGR
;
A
#
# COMPACT_ATOMS: atom_id res chain seq x y z
N ALA A 1 4.13 -16.84 10.97
CA ALA A 1 4.87 -15.68 10.45
C ALA A 1 4.31 -14.43 11.12
N GLU A 2 5.15 -13.45 11.41
CA GLU A 2 4.69 -12.13 11.86
C GLU A 2 4.00 -11.41 10.69
N VAL A 3 2.95 -10.64 10.98
CA VAL A 3 2.17 -9.93 9.96
C VAL A 3 2.25 -8.44 10.23
N PHE A 4 2.71 -7.69 9.25
CA PHE A 4 2.95 -6.25 9.34
C PHE A 4 1.89 -5.47 8.56
N PRO A 5 1.48 -4.28 9.02
CA PRO A 5 0.57 -3.43 8.28
C PRO A 5 1.23 -2.92 6.99
N PRO A 6 0.47 -2.65 5.92
CA PRO A 6 1.01 -2.15 4.65
C PRO A 6 1.91 -0.92 4.79
N ILE A 7 1.64 -0.04 5.77
CA ILE A 7 2.43 1.17 6.01
C ILE A 7 3.90 0.89 6.35
N GLU A 8 4.22 -0.24 6.97
CA GLU A 8 5.63 -0.58 7.26
C GLU A 8 6.43 -0.81 5.98
N PHE A 9 5.87 -1.57 5.05
CA PHE A 9 6.49 -1.79 3.74
C PHE A 9 6.59 -0.49 2.93
N ILE A 10 5.60 0.40 3.05
CA ILE A 10 5.67 1.74 2.45
C ILE A 10 6.83 2.54 3.07
N GLU A 11 6.98 2.53 4.39
CA GLU A 11 8.06 3.23 5.10
C GLU A 11 9.45 2.70 4.70
N GLU A 12 9.59 1.40 4.48
CA GLU A 12 10.83 0.80 3.94
C GLU A 12 11.14 1.30 2.53
N GLU A 13 10.15 1.29 1.63
CA GLU A 13 10.29 1.77 0.26
C GLU A 13 10.68 3.26 0.22
N LEU A 14 10.07 4.08 1.09
CA LEU A 14 10.39 5.49 1.27
C LEU A 14 11.83 5.68 1.75
N ARG A 15 12.26 4.92 2.76
CA ARG A 15 13.61 5.01 3.33
C ARG A 15 14.67 4.63 2.30
N ALA A 16 14.45 3.55 1.55
CA ALA A 16 15.35 3.08 0.50
C ALA A 16 15.50 4.11 -0.63
N ARG A 17 14.41 4.80 -0.99
CA ARG A 17 14.37 5.81 -2.05
C ARG A 17 14.68 7.23 -1.58
N LYS A 18 14.81 7.43 -0.26
CA LYS A 18 14.90 8.76 0.38
C LYS A 18 13.72 9.66 0.01
N TRP A 19 12.52 9.11 0.02
CA TRP A 19 11.28 9.83 -0.27
C TRP A 19 10.54 10.22 1.01
N THR A 20 9.77 11.30 0.92
CA THR A 20 8.77 11.69 1.93
C THR A 20 7.38 11.19 1.52
N LEU A 21 6.39 11.30 2.40
CA LEU A 21 4.99 10.95 2.07
C LEU A 21 4.42 11.85 0.97
N GLU A 22 4.75 13.14 0.97
CA GLU A 22 4.34 14.08 -0.07
C GLU A 22 4.94 13.69 -1.43
N LYS A 23 6.20 13.23 -1.42
CA LYS A 23 6.84 12.73 -2.64
C LYS A 23 6.13 11.49 -3.17
N LEU A 24 5.74 10.58 -2.28
CA LEU A 24 4.96 9.39 -2.64
C LEU A 24 3.58 9.76 -3.17
N ALA A 25 2.82 10.62 -2.47
CA ALA A 25 1.51 11.09 -2.92
C ALA A 25 1.56 11.70 -4.33
N THR A 26 2.62 12.46 -4.63
CA THR A 26 2.90 12.98 -5.98
C THR A 26 3.16 11.86 -6.99
N LYS A 27 3.93 10.83 -6.60
CA LYS A 27 4.32 9.70 -7.46
C LYS A 27 3.18 8.72 -7.70
N MET A 28 2.22 8.62 -6.80
CA MET A 28 1.00 7.82 -6.97
C MET A 28 0.13 8.37 -8.12
N GLY A 29 0.23 9.67 -8.42
CA GLY A 29 -0.64 10.34 -9.40
C GLY A 29 -2.08 10.48 -8.90
N GLY A 30 -2.95 11.13 -9.68
CA GLY A 30 -4.30 11.47 -9.22
C GLY A 30 -4.30 12.71 -8.31
N ASP A 31 -5.23 12.76 -7.35
CA ASP A 31 -5.35 13.88 -6.41
C ASP A 31 -4.32 13.79 -5.27
N PHE A 32 -3.47 14.80 -5.17
CA PHE A 32 -2.38 14.85 -4.19
C PHE A 32 -2.89 14.83 -2.73
N ASN A 33 -3.91 15.62 -2.42
CA ASN A 33 -4.39 15.78 -1.03
C ASN A 33 -5.06 14.50 -0.54
N THR A 34 -5.85 13.86 -1.40
CA THR A 34 -6.50 12.58 -1.11
C THR A 34 -5.45 11.49 -0.85
N ASN A 35 -4.43 11.39 -1.70
CA ASN A 35 -3.35 10.42 -1.52
C ASN A 35 -2.57 10.68 -0.23
N LEU A 36 -2.18 11.94 0.04
CA LEU A 36 -1.43 12.28 1.24
C LEU A 36 -2.24 11.96 2.50
N CYS A 37 -3.51 12.37 2.52
CA CYS A 37 -4.41 12.08 3.64
C CYS A 37 -4.58 10.57 3.86
N ALA A 38 -4.76 9.77 2.80
CA ALA A 38 -4.84 8.32 2.91
C ALA A 38 -3.56 7.70 3.47
N LEU A 39 -2.39 8.16 3.02
CA LEU A 39 -1.09 7.71 3.53
C LEU A 39 -0.90 8.05 5.01
N GLU A 40 -1.27 9.25 5.44
CA GLU A 40 -1.23 9.67 6.85
C GLU A 40 -2.18 8.83 7.71
N PHE A 41 -3.39 8.53 7.22
CA PHE A 41 -4.32 7.63 7.91
C PHE A 41 -3.73 6.23 8.08
N LEU A 42 -3.03 5.69 7.08
CA LEU A 42 -2.40 4.37 7.21
C LEU A 42 -1.33 4.31 8.31
N GLN A 43 -0.75 5.44 8.73
CA GLN A 43 0.20 5.50 9.85
C GLN A 43 -0.44 5.19 11.20
N CYS A 44 -1.77 5.27 11.33
CA CYS A 44 -2.45 4.88 12.57
C CYS A 44 -2.38 3.36 12.83
N ARG A 45 -2.05 2.55 11.81
CA ARG A 45 -1.90 1.09 11.89
C ARG A 45 -3.17 0.39 12.40
N ASP A 46 -4.33 1.00 12.18
CA ASP A 46 -5.63 0.41 12.51
C ASP A 46 -6.08 -0.56 11.40
N LYS A 47 -6.60 -1.74 11.76
CA LYS A 47 -7.09 -2.75 10.81
C LYS A 47 -8.35 -2.33 10.06
N GLY A 48 -9.09 -1.34 10.57
CA GLY A 48 -10.23 -0.71 9.92
C GLY A 48 -9.84 0.29 8.82
N VAL A 49 -8.59 0.76 8.79
CA VAL A 49 -8.09 1.63 7.74
C VAL A 49 -7.55 0.79 6.59
N ARG A 50 -8.24 0.85 5.46
CA ARG A 50 -7.96 0.06 4.27
C ARG A 50 -7.25 0.94 3.23
N LEU A 51 -6.23 0.38 2.60
CA LEU A 51 -5.58 0.91 1.42
C LEU A 51 -6.54 0.95 0.22
N GLY A 52 -7.32 -0.12 0.06
CA GLY A 52 -8.25 -0.29 -1.05
C GLY A 52 -7.58 -0.37 -2.43
N LYS A 53 -8.38 -0.56 -3.47
CA LYS A 53 -7.88 -0.73 -4.85
C LYS A 53 -7.19 0.53 -5.38
N GLU A 54 -7.75 1.71 -5.13
CA GLU A 54 -7.20 2.98 -5.63
C GLU A 54 -5.82 3.27 -5.01
N GLY A 55 -5.68 3.07 -3.69
CA GLY A 55 -4.39 3.17 -3.01
C GLY A 55 -3.38 2.16 -3.54
N ALA A 56 -3.80 0.90 -3.74
CA ALA A 56 -2.95 -0.15 -4.30
C ALA A 56 -2.44 0.19 -5.70
N ASP A 57 -3.31 0.68 -6.59
CA ASP A 57 -2.94 1.11 -7.93
C ASP A 57 -1.97 2.31 -7.87
N GLY A 58 -2.18 3.23 -6.93
CA GLY A 58 -1.28 4.36 -6.68
C GLY A 58 0.12 3.91 -6.27
N LEU A 59 0.21 3.01 -5.28
CA LEU A 59 1.49 2.47 -4.82
C LEU A 59 2.20 1.65 -5.90
N ALA A 60 1.45 0.85 -6.66
CA ALA A 60 1.96 0.10 -7.80
C ALA A 60 2.65 1.00 -8.82
N ARG A 61 2.00 2.10 -9.23
CA ARG A 61 2.58 3.11 -10.12
C ARG A 61 3.80 3.79 -9.51
N ALA A 62 3.72 4.19 -8.24
CA ALA A 62 4.77 4.96 -7.58
C ALA A 62 6.06 4.16 -7.39
N PHE A 63 5.94 2.88 -7.03
CA PHE A 63 7.07 2.02 -6.68
C PHE A 63 7.48 1.04 -7.79
N GLY A 64 6.70 0.93 -8.87
CA GLY A 64 6.96 -0.03 -9.94
C GLY A 64 6.66 -1.47 -9.54
N THR A 65 5.61 -1.66 -8.73
CA THR A 65 5.15 -2.96 -8.21
C THR A 65 3.76 -3.29 -8.78
N SER A 66 3.11 -4.37 -8.33
CA SER A 66 1.73 -4.69 -8.70
C SER A 66 0.73 -4.20 -7.63
N ALA A 67 -0.49 -3.85 -8.03
CA ALA A 67 -1.55 -3.51 -7.08
C ALA A 67 -1.93 -4.73 -6.21
N GLU A 68 -1.89 -5.92 -6.80
CA GLU A 68 -2.13 -7.19 -6.12
C GLU A 68 -1.18 -7.40 -4.93
N TYR A 69 0.10 -7.04 -5.08
CA TYR A 69 1.06 -7.12 -3.97
C TYR A 69 0.58 -6.33 -2.75
N TRP A 70 0.18 -5.07 -2.94
CA TRP A 70 -0.29 -4.21 -1.84
C TRP A 70 -1.61 -4.68 -1.24
N LEU A 71 -2.54 -5.17 -2.06
CA LEU A 71 -3.79 -5.75 -1.57
C LEU A 71 -3.55 -7.04 -0.78
N ASN A 72 -2.56 -7.84 -1.15
CA ASN A 72 -2.20 -9.05 -0.42
C ASN A 72 -1.56 -8.72 0.93
N LEU A 73 -0.75 -7.65 1.02
CA LEU A 73 -0.28 -7.13 2.31
C LEU A 73 -1.44 -6.67 3.20
N GLU A 74 -2.42 -5.94 2.64
CA GLU A 74 -3.61 -5.52 3.38
C GLU A 74 -4.40 -6.73 3.88
N LYS A 75 -4.70 -7.69 3.01
CA LYS A 75 -5.43 -8.92 3.36
C LYS A 75 -4.72 -9.70 4.48
N ALA A 76 -3.41 -9.86 4.36
CA ALA A 76 -2.62 -10.49 5.42
C ALA A 76 -2.81 -9.76 6.75
N TRP A 77 -2.65 -8.43 6.77
CA TRP A 77 -2.74 -7.59 7.97
C TRP A 77 -4.08 -7.70 8.71
N ILE A 78 -5.18 -7.65 7.96
CA ILE A 78 -6.54 -7.71 8.51
C ILE A 78 -7.02 -9.15 8.75
N GLY A 79 -6.26 -10.16 8.33
CA GLY A 79 -6.61 -11.58 8.48
C GLY A 79 -7.61 -12.10 7.45
N GLU A 80 -7.71 -11.46 6.28
CA GLU A 80 -8.50 -11.94 5.15
C GLU A 80 -7.70 -12.96 4.32
N PRO A 81 -8.35 -13.98 3.72
CA PRO A 81 -7.69 -14.92 2.83
C PRO A 81 -7.04 -14.24 1.62
N ILE A 82 -5.80 -14.61 1.32
CA ILE A 82 -5.13 -14.25 0.07
C ILE A 82 -5.56 -15.28 -0.97
N GLU A 83 -6.24 -14.85 -2.03
CA GLU A 83 -6.56 -15.75 -3.13
C GLU A 83 -5.29 -16.03 -3.91
N GLU A 84 -4.90 -17.29 -4.03
CA GLU A 84 -3.81 -17.70 -4.91
C GLU A 84 -4.22 -17.44 -6.36
N ALA A 85 -3.33 -16.82 -7.14
CA ALA A 85 -3.53 -16.69 -8.58
C ALA A 85 -3.78 -18.10 -9.15
N LYS A 86 -4.97 -18.31 -9.73
CA LYS A 86 -5.29 -19.56 -10.41
C LYS A 86 -4.25 -19.75 -11.51
N ASP A 87 -3.32 -20.67 -11.30
CA ASP A 87 -2.37 -21.13 -12.28
C ASP A 87 -3.15 -21.56 -13.53
N GLY A 88 -3.11 -20.70 -14.55
CA GLY A 88 -3.79 -20.91 -15.81
C GLY A 88 -3.08 -22.02 -16.57
N ARG A 89 -3.53 -23.26 -16.33
CA ARG A 89 -3.26 -24.38 -17.24
C ARG A 89 -4.12 -24.29 -18.49
#